data_AF-A0A316WGV9-F1
#
_entry.id   AF-A0A316WGV9-F1
#
_cell.length_a   1.000
_cell.length_b   1.000
_cell.length_c   1.000
_cell.angle_alpha   90.00
_cell.angle_beta   90.00
_cell.angle_gamma   90.00
#
_symmetry.space_group_name_H-M   'P 1'
#
loop_
_entity.id
_entity.type
_entity.pdbx_description
1 polymer ?
#
loop_
_entity_poly.entity_id
_entity_poly.type
_entity_poly.pdbx_seq_one_letter_code
_entity_poly.pdbx_strand_id
1 'polypeptide(L)'
;VLFIRALRGLSHPTTSRQGNLYVMIGRARAVLTTLAGHPPAGLGAWILVLLGLGIGGGAGAVIAKRVPMTAMPQLVAAFHSLVGLAAVAGAAATLYAPQAVGILENGHIHKESLFEMALGAAIGAITFTGSVIAFAKLDGRMSGKPIMLPQRHAIN
;
A
#
# COMPACT_ATOMS: atom_id res chain seq x y z
N VAL A 1 -12.56 14.00 3.19
CA VAL A 1 -13.98 13.81 3.62
C VAL A 1 -14.50 12.39 3.37
N LEU A 2 -14.46 11.84 2.15
CA LEU A 2 -15.05 10.53 1.86
C LEU A 2 -14.45 9.38 2.70
N PHE A 3 -13.13 9.32 2.85
CA PHE A 3 -12.48 8.31 3.70
C PHE A 3 -12.88 8.42 5.18
N ILE A 4 -13.14 9.62 5.69
CA ILE A 4 -13.60 9.84 7.07
C ILE A 4 -15.04 9.30 7.23
N ARG A 5 -15.94 9.62 6.28
CA ARG A 5 -17.31 9.09 6.30
C ARG A 5 -17.34 7.58 6.09
N ALA A 6 -16.41 7.03 5.30
CA ALA A 6 -16.24 5.60 5.15
C ALA A 6 -15.92 4.92 6.49
N LEU A 7 -14.90 5.38 7.21
CA LEU A 7 -14.53 4.81 8.52
C LEU A 7 -15.70 4.88 9.51
N ARG A 8 -16.38 6.03 9.60
CA ARG A 8 -17.57 6.19 10.46
C ARG A 8 -18.71 5.24 10.07
N GLY A 9 -18.92 5.01 8.78
CA GLY A 9 -19.92 4.06 8.29
C GLY A 9 -19.55 2.61 8.56
N LEU A 10 -18.27 2.25 8.49
CA LEU A 10 -17.80 0.88 8.76
C LEU A 10 -17.88 0.50 10.25
N SER A 11 -17.94 1.47 11.16
CA SER A 11 -18.09 1.23 12.60
C SER A 11 -19.49 0.79 13.04
N HIS A 12 -20.51 0.82 12.18
CA HIS A 12 -21.86 0.36 12.50
C HIS A 12 -22.42 -0.61 11.44
N PRO A 13 -23.03 -1.75 11.84
CA PRO A 13 -23.57 -2.74 10.89
C PRO A 13 -24.60 -2.17 9.90
N THR A 14 -25.46 -1.25 10.36
CA THR A 14 -26.53 -0.64 9.56
C THR A 14 -26.00 0.30 8.48
N THR A 15 -24.83 0.91 8.68
CA THR A 15 -24.22 1.88 7.74
C THR A 15 -22.99 1.33 7.00
N SER A 16 -22.58 0.09 7.28
CA SER A 16 -21.36 -0.53 6.73
C SER A 16 -21.34 -0.56 5.20
N ARG A 17 -22.47 -0.89 4.54
CA ARG A 17 -22.58 -0.89 3.07
C ARG A 17 -22.33 0.51 2.47
N GLN A 18 -22.89 1.54 3.10
CA GLN A 18 -22.67 2.93 2.72
C GLN A 18 -21.22 3.36 2.98
N GLY A 19 -20.63 2.93 4.09
CA GLY A 19 -19.21 3.13 4.38
C GLY A 19 -18.31 2.58 3.28
N ASN A 20 -18.57 1.35 2.81
CA ASN A 20 -17.82 0.75 1.71
C ASN A 20 -17.99 1.52 0.38
N LEU A 21 -19.20 2.02 0.08
CA LEU A 21 -19.43 2.87 -1.10
C LEU A 21 -18.59 4.15 -1.06
N TYR A 22 -18.48 4.79 0.11
CA TYR A 22 -17.62 5.96 0.27
C TYR A 22 -16.13 5.65 0.04
N VAL A 23 -15.65 4.45 0.40
CA VAL A 23 -14.29 4.00 0.06
C VAL A 23 -14.13 3.88 -1.45
N MET A 24 -15.06 3.21 -2.14
CA MET A 24 -14.98 3.00 -3.59
C MET A 24 -14.95 4.32 -4.36
N ILE A 25 -15.87 5.25 -4.05
CA ILE A 25 -15.92 6.57 -4.68
C ILE A 25 -14.67 7.39 -4.31
N GLY A 26 -14.24 7.34 -3.05
CA GLY A 26 -13.06 8.06 -2.58
C GLY A 26 -11.78 7.64 -3.31
N ARG A 27 -11.54 6.34 -3.45
CA ARG A 27 -10.38 5.80 -4.18
C ARG A 27 -10.45 6.11 -5.67
N ALA A 28 -11.61 5.95 -6.30
CA ALA A 28 -11.80 6.29 -7.71
C ALA A 28 -11.48 7.77 -7.96
N ARG A 29 -12.02 8.67 -7.13
CA ARG A 29 -11.73 10.10 -7.22
C ARG A 29 -10.25 10.41 -7.02
N ALA A 30 -9.60 9.82 -6.03
CA ALA A 30 -8.18 10.05 -5.76
C ALA A 30 -7.31 9.71 -6.99
N VAL A 31 -7.51 8.53 -7.58
CA VAL A 31 -6.79 8.11 -8.79
C VAL A 31 -7.05 9.08 -9.94
N LEU A 32 -8.32 9.43 -10.20
CA LEU A 32 -8.67 10.36 -11.28
C LEU A 32 -8.06 11.74 -11.08
N THR A 33 -8.09 12.30 -9.87
CA THR A 33 -7.52 13.61 -9.58
C THR A 33 -5.99 13.61 -9.71
N THR A 34 -5.32 12.52 -9.32
CA THR A 34 -3.87 12.40 -9.50
C THR A 34 -3.50 12.38 -10.97
N LEU A 35 -4.20 11.58 -11.79
CA LEU A 35 -3.94 11.50 -13.24
C LEU A 35 -4.29 12.80 -13.98
N ALA A 36 -5.30 13.54 -13.52
CA ALA A 36 -5.66 14.83 -14.09
C ALA A 36 -4.66 15.94 -13.71
N GLY A 37 -4.18 15.96 -12.46
CA GLY A 37 -3.24 16.97 -11.98
C GLY A 37 -1.79 16.72 -12.40
N HIS A 38 -1.40 15.45 -12.54
CA HIS A 38 -0.05 15.02 -12.93
C HIS A 38 -0.16 13.96 -14.03
N PRO A 39 -0.53 14.36 -15.26
CA PRO A 39 -0.71 13.41 -16.35
C PRO A 39 0.62 12.72 -16.70
N PRO A 40 0.61 11.40 -16.96
CA PRO A 40 1.76 10.69 -17.50
C PRO A 40 2.34 11.37 -18.75
N ALA A 41 3.68 11.42 -18.83
CA ALA A 41 4.43 12.21 -19.81
C ALA A 41 4.25 11.82 -21.29
N GLY A 42 3.55 10.73 -21.59
CA GLY A 42 3.29 10.29 -22.97
C GLY A 42 2.52 8.97 -23.03
N LEU A 43 2.20 8.53 -24.25
CA LEU A 43 1.37 7.35 -24.50
C LEU A 43 1.93 6.08 -23.83
N GLY A 44 3.26 5.88 -23.88
CA GLY A 44 3.90 4.74 -23.21
C GLY A 44 3.69 4.73 -21.69
N ALA A 45 3.82 5.90 -21.04
CA ALA A 45 3.59 6.02 -19.60
C ALA A 45 2.11 5.82 -19.24
N TRP A 46 1.18 6.30 -20.07
CA TRP A 46 -0.24 6.00 -19.93
C TRP A 46 -0.54 4.50 -20.00
N ILE A 47 0.04 3.81 -20.98
CA ILE A 47 -0.09 2.36 -21.09
C ILE A 47 0.41 1.66 -19.83
N LEU A 48 1.58 2.03 -19.32
CA LEU A 48 2.14 1.43 -18.09
C LEU A 48 1.23 1.66 -16.87
N VAL A 49 0.69 2.86 -16.70
CA VAL A 49 -0.23 3.18 -15.60
C VAL A 49 -1.52 2.36 -15.69
N LEU A 50 -2.16 2.33 -16.87
CA LEU A 50 -3.40 1.60 -17.08
C LEU A 50 -3.19 0.08 -16.95
N LEU A 51 -2.08 -0.43 -17.45
CA LEU A 51 -1.71 -1.84 -17.37
C LEU A 51 -1.40 -2.23 -15.92
N GLY A 52 -0.66 -1.39 -15.18
CA GLY A 52 -0.42 -1.61 -13.75
C GLY A 52 -1.70 -1.59 -12.92
N LEU A 53 -2.59 -0.62 -13.16
CA LEU A 53 -3.89 -0.54 -12.50
C LEU A 53 -4.79 -1.74 -12.84
N GLY A 54 -4.81 -2.14 -14.12
CA GLY A 54 -5.58 -3.28 -14.61
C GLY A 54 -5.08 -4.61 -14.06
N ILE A 55 -3.78 -4.87 -14.09
CA ILE A 55 -3.19 -6.09 -13.55
C ILE A 55 -3.35 -6.14 -12.04
N GLY A 56 -2.96 -5.09 -11.32
CA GLY A 56 -3.03 -5.06 -9.86
C GLY A 56 -4.47 -5.15 -9.35
N GLY A 57 -5.36 -4.31 -9.90
CA GLY A 57 -6.77 -4.29 -9.54
C GLY A 57 -7.50 -5.58 -9.94
N GLY A 58 -7.25 -6.08 -11.15
CA GLY A 58 -7.84 -7.32 -11.66
C GLY A 58 -7.40 -8.56 -10.88
N ALA A 59 -6.09 -8.74 -10.69
CA ALA A 59 -5.57 -9.85 -9.90
C ALA A 59 -6.07 -9.80 -8.46
N GLY A 60 -6.05 -8.62 -7.83
CA GLY A 60 -6.58 -8.42 -6.48
C GLY A 60 -8.07 -8.78 -6.37
N ALA A 61 -8.89 -8.35 -7.33
CA ALA A 61 -10.32 -8.68 -7.36
C ALA A 61 -10.58 -10.19 -7.54
N VAL A 62 -9.83 -10.85 -8.43
CA VAL A 62 -9.95 -12.31 -8.65
C VAL A 62 -9.57 -13.07 -7.39
N ILE A 63 -8.45 -12.73 -6.75
CA ILE A 63 -8.00 -13.38 -5.51
C ILE A 63 -9.04 -13.16 -4.40
N ALA A 64 -9.46 -11.92 -4.18
CA ALA A 64 -10.43 -11.59 -3.12
C ALA A 64 -11.79 -12.30 -3.29
N LYS A 65 -12.21 -12.57 -4.53
CA LYS A 65 -13.46 -13.29 -4.81
C LYS A 65 -13.37 -14.80 -4.59
N ARG A 66 -12.17 -15.38 -4.71
CA ARG A 66 -11.97 -16.85 -4.70
C ARG A 66 -11.51 -17.40 -3.36
N VAL A 67 -10.94 -16.57 -2.47
CA VAL A 67 -10.44 -17.01 -1.16
C VAL A 67 -11.59 -17.28 -0.19
N PRO A 68 -11.59 -18.40 0.55
CA PRO A 68 -12.64 -18.71 1.52
C PRO A 68 -12.61 -17.73 2.71
N MET A 69 -13.77 -17.46 3.31
CA MET A 69 -13.89 -16.53 4.44
C MET A 69 -13.05 -16.92 5.66
N THR A 70 -12.77 -18.22 5.84
CA THR A 70 -11.89 -18.74 6.90
C THR A 70 -10.42 -18.36 6.69
N ALA A 71 -10.02 -18.04 5.45
CA ALA A 71 -8.68 -17.63 5.07
C ALA A 71 -8.51 -16.10 4.95
N MET A 72 -9.52 -15.34 5.39
CA MET A 72 -9.46 -13.88 5.36
C MET A 72 -8.29 -13.28 6.15
N PRO A 73 -7.91 -13.79 7.35
CA PRO A 73 -6.78 -13.23 8.09
C PRO A 73 -5.47 -13.22 7.31
N GLN A 74 -5.10 -14.32 6.64
CA GLN A 74 -3.89 -14.36 5.83
C GLN A 74 -4.02 -13.52 4.56
N LEU A 75 -5.20 -13.46 3.94
CA LEU A 75 -5.39 -12.61 2.76
C LEU A 75 -5.19 -11.12 3.09
N VAL A 76 -5.70 -10.67 4.25
CA VAL A 76 -5.49 -9.31 4.74
C VAL A 76 -4.00 -9.04 4.98
N ALA A 77 -3.28 -9.98 5.60
CA ALA A 77 -1.83 -9.87 5.78
C ALA A 77 -1.10 -9.79 4.42
N ALA A 78 -1.42 -10.67 3.48
CA ALA A 78 -0.84 -10.65 2.14
C ALA A 78 -1.06 -9.31 1.42
N PHE A 79 -2.30 -8.78 1.41
CA PHE A 79 -2.55 -7.48 0.78
C PHE A 79 -1.89 -6.31 1.52
N HIS A 80 -1.77 -6.38 2.85
CA HIS A 80 -1.05 -5.35 3.61
C HIS A 80 0.46 -5.34 3.30
N SER A 81 1.06 -6.50 3.00
CA SER A 81 2.44 -6.56 2.51
C SER A 81 2.63 -5.74 1.24
N LEU A 82 1.70 -5.83 0.28
CA LEU A 82 1.77 -5.10 -0.98
C LEU A 82 1.68 -3.59 -0.78
N VAL A 83 0.96 -3.12 0.25
CA VAL A 83 0.93 -1.70 0.63
C VAL A 83 2.31 -1.24 1.11
N GLY A 84 2.98 -2.03 1.94
CA GLY A 84 4.35 -1.74 2.39
C GLY A 84 5.35 -1.71 1.24
N LEU A 85 5.27 -2.69 0.34
CA LEU A 85 6.12 -2.74 -0.86
C LEU A 85 5.87 -1.55 -1.79
N ALA A 86 4.61 -1.13 -1.97
CA ALA A 86 4.28 0.05 -2.75
C ALA A 86 4.86 1.34 -2.15
N ALA A 87 4.89 1.47 -0.81
CA ALA A 87 5.53 2.61 -0.15
C ALA A 87 7.05 2.64 -0.39
N VAL A 88 7.73 1.48 -0.30
CA VAL A 88 9.16 1.38 -0.61
C VAL A 88 9.45 1.69 -2.08
N ALA A 89 8.67 1.12 -3.00
CA ALA A 89 8.81 1.37 -4.42
C ALA A 89 8.53 2.84 -4.79
N GLY A 90 7.55 3.47 -4.14
CA GLY A 90 7.25 4.88 -4.30
C GLY A 90 8.39 5.77 -3.82
N ALA A 91 8.95 5.51 -2.63
CA ALA A 91 10.12 6.22 -2.13
C ALA A 91 11.34 6.05 -3.06
N ALA A 92 11.59 4.82 -3.55
CA ALA A 92 12.65 4.58 -4.52
C ALA A 92 12.43 5.37 -5.83
N ALA A 93 11.21 5.36 -6.37
CA ALA A 93 10.88 6.10 -7.59
C ALA A 93 11.14 7.60 -7.42
N THR A 94 10.75 8.18 -6.27
CA THR A 94 11.01 9.59 -5.98
C THR A 94 12.50 9.88 -5.79
N LEU A 95 13.27 8.96 -5.21
CA LEU A 95 14.72 9.13 -5.03
C LEU A 95 15.47 9.12 -6.38
N TYR A 96 15.04 8.29 -7.32
CA TYR A 96 15.67 8.20 -8.65
C TYR A 96 15.20 9.28 -9.63
N ALA A 97 14.02 9.85 -9.42
CA ALA A 97 13.46 10.91 -10.26
C ALA A 97 12.87 12.08 -9.42
N PRO A 98 13.68 12.75 -8.59
CA PRO A 98 13.20 13.79 -7.67
C PRO A 98 12.64 15.03 -8.39
N GLN A 99 13.08 15.28 -9.63
CA GLN A 99 12.59 16.38 -10.46
C GLN A 99 11.12 16.18 -10.83
N ALA A 100 10.66 14.93 -10.96
CA ALA A 100 9.30 14.60 -11.39
C ALA A 100 8.24 14.98 -10.34
N VAL A 101 8.65 15.16 -9.08
CA VAL A 101 7.77 15.56 -7.97
C VAL A 101 8.12 16.94 -7.41
N GLY A 102 9.03 17.68 -8.06
CA GLY A 102 9.36 19.05 -7.70
C GLY A 102 10.13 19.22 -6.38
N ILE A 103 10.89 18.21 -5.94
CA ILE A 103 11.67 18.26 -4.68
C ILE A 103 13.17 18.48 -4.88
N LEU A 104 13.60 18.78 -6.12
CA LEU A 104 15.00 19.05 -6.46
C LEU A 104 15.22 20.55 -6.66
N GLU A 105 16.17 21.10 -5.91
CA GLU A 105 16.61 22.49 -6.03
C GLU A 105 18.14 22.55 -6.09
N ASN A 106 18.70 23.25 -7.09
CA ASN A 106 20.15 23.40 -7.28
C ASN A 106 20.94 22.07 -7.28
N GLY A 107 20.33 20.99 -7.78
CA GLY A 107 20.96 19.66 -7.82
C GLY A 107 20.88 18.87 -6.50
N HIS A 108 20.21 19.40 -5.49
CA HIS A 108 20.03 18.74 -4.19
C HIS A 108 18.55 18.51 -3.88
N ILE A 109 18.25 17.38 -3.24
CA ILE A 109 16.89 17.08 -2.75
C ILE A 109 16.72 17.79 -1.40
N HIS A 110 15.55 18.40 -1.19
CA HIS A 110 15.20 19.00 0.11
C HIS A 110 15.37 17.99 1.26
N LYS A 111 15.98 18.43 2.37
CA LYS A 111 16.31 17.56 3.51
C LYS A 111 15.07 16.96 4.16
N GLU A 112 14.00 17.75 4.23
CA GLU A 112 12.67 17.35 4.68
C GLU A 112 12.09 16.22 3.82
N SER A 113 12.16 16.32 2.49
CA SER A 113 11.67 15.28 1.59
C SER A 113 12.49 13.99 1.70
N LEU A 114 13.82 14.10 1.87
CA LEU A 114 14.67 12.94 2.15
C LEU A 114 14.27 12.24 3.44
N PHE A 115 13.99 13.00 4.50
CA PHE A 115 13.55 12.45 5.78
C PHE A 115 12.18 11.75 5.67
N GLU A 116 11.20 12.40 5.04
CA GLU A 116 9.86 11.84 4.85
C GLU A 116 9.88 10.55 4.01
N MET A 117 10.65 10.55 2.92
CA MET A 117 10.83 9.36 2.08
C MET A 117 11.55 8.23 2.82
N ALA A 118 12.62 8.54 3.56
CA ALA A 118 13.33 7.54 4.34
C ALA A 118 12.43 6.90 5.42
N LEU A 119 11.66 7.73 6.12
CA LEU A 119 10.70 7.28 7.12
C LEU A 119 9.58 6.43 6.48
N GLY A 120 9.01 6.89 5.37
CA GLY A 120 7.99 6.15 4.62
C GLY A 120 8.50 4.81 4.10
N ALA A 121 9.73 4.77 3.58
CA ALA A 121 10.37 3.54 3.13
C ALA A 121 10.65 2.58 4.29
N ALA A 122 11.15 3.08 5.43
CA ALA A 122 11.41 2.26 6.61
C ALA A 122 10.12 1.63 7.16
N ILE A 123 9.06 2.42 7.33
CA ILE A 123 7.75 1.93 7.74
C ILE A 123 7.21 0.92 6.72
N GLY A 124 7.31 1.23 5.43
CA GLY A 124 6.88 0.34 4.35
C GLY A 124 7.61 -1.01 4.35
N ALA A 125 8.94 -1.01 4.57
CA ALA A 125 9.75 -2.22 4.63
C ALA A 125 9.41 -3.08 5.86
N ILE A 126 9.19 -2.46 7.02
CA ILE A 126 8.74 -3.15 8.24
C ILE A 126 7.34 -3.76 8.02
N THR A 127 6.41 -2.99 7.44
CA THR A 127 5.07 -3.47 7.09
C THR A 127 5.11 -4.64 6.12
N PHE A 128 5.93 -4.54 5.06
CA PHE A 128 6.09 -5.61 4.08
C PHE A 128 6.60 -6.90 4.73
N THR A 129 7.75 -6.83 5.40
CA THR A 129 8.39 -8.00 6.02
C THR A 129 7.52 -8.60 7.13
N GLY A 130 6.98 -7.78 8.03
CA GLY A 130 6.08 -8.24 9.09
C GLY A 130 4.82 -8.92 8.56
N SER A 131 4.23 -8.38 7.50
CA SER A 131 3.03 -8.95 6.87
C SER A 131 3.31 -10.27 6.14
N VAL A 132 4.49 -10.42 5.50
CA VAL A 132 4.92 -11.68 4.88
C VAL A 132 5.08 -12.79 5.93
N ILE A 133 5.71 -12.48 7.07
CA ILE A 133 5.84 -13.41 8.20
C ILE A 133 4.46 -13.75 8.78
N ALA A 134 3.57 -12.77 8.95
CA ALA A 134 2.21 -12.99 9.43
C ALA A 134 1.40 -13.89 8.48
N PHE A 135 1.46 -13.63 7.17
CA PHE A 135 0.87 -14.49 6.14
C PHE A 135 1.38 -15.93 6.25
N ALA A 136 2.70 -16.12 6.30
CA ALA A 136 3.29 -17.45 6.35
C ALA A 136 2.88 -18.24 7.61
N LYS A 137 2.72 -17.57 8.76
CA LYS A 137 2.21 -18.21 9.99
C LYS A 137 0.75 -18.59 9.89
N LEU A 138 -0.09 -17.69 9.39
CA LEU A 138 -1.54 -17.92 9.28
C LEU A 138 -1.90 -18.95 8.21
N ASP A 139 -1.11 -19.02 7.13
CA ASP A 139 -1.25 -20.02 6.05
C ASP A 139 -0.68 -21.41 6.43
N GLY A 140 -0.02 -21.52 7.59
CA GLY A 140 0.59 -22.77 8.06
C GLY A 140 1.93 -23.13 7.39
N ARG A 141 2.48 -22.27 6.52
CA ARG A 141 3.82 -22.44 5.93
C ARG A 141 4.95 -22.25 6.94
N MET A 142 4.66 -21.58 8.05
CA MET A 142 5.56 -21.35 9.18
C MET A 142 4.83 -21.64 10.49
N SER A 143 5.57 -22.10 11.50
CA SER A 143 5.01 -22.33 12.83
C SER A 143 4.43 -21.03 13.44
N GLY A 144 3.21 -21.12 13.96
CA GLY A 144 2.58 -20.05 14.73
C GLY A 144 3.26 -19.76 16.07
N LYS A 145 4.12 -20.66 16.56
CA LYS A 145 4.83 -20.50 17.84
C LYS A 145 5.74 -19.25 17.81
N PRO A 146 5.93 -18.55 18.94
CA PRO A 146 6.91 -17.48 19.03
C PRO A 146 8.31 -17.99 18.67
N ILE A 147 9.00 -17.26 17.78
CA ILE A 147 10.40 -17.54 17.44
C ILE A 147 11.25 -16.74 18.42
N MET A 148 11.97 -17.43 19.30
CA MET A 148 12.73 -16.81 20.39
C MET A 148 14.20 -16.77 20.01
N LEU A 149 14.71 -15.57 19.72
CA LEU A 149 16.13 -15.35 19.49
C LEU A 149 16.84 -15.05 20.82
N PRO A 150 18.08 -15.52 21.02
CA PRO A 150 18.94 -15.05 22.10
C PRO A 150 19.08 -13.52 22.03
N GLN A 151 18.97 -12.83 23.18
CA GLN A 151 19.14 -11.37 23.29
C GLN A 151 18.24 -10.51 22.38
N ARG A 152 17.03 -10.97 22.01
CA ARG A 152 16.09 -10.24 21.13
C ARG A 152 15.84 -8.77 21.47
N HIS A 153 15.92 -8.39 22.74
CA HIS A 153 15.67 -7.01 23.20
C HIS A 153 16.83 -6.06 22.89
N ALA A 154 18.04 -6.57 22.65
CA ALA A 154 19.18 -5.78 22.21
C ALA A 154 19.28 -5.72 20.68
N ILE A 155 18.74 -6.73 19.98
CA ILE A 155 18.74 -6.82 18.51
C ILE A 155 17.64 -5.93 17.92
N ASN A 156 16.48 -5.87 18.58
CA ASN A 156 15.34 -5.02 18.21
C ASN A 156 15.51 -3.60 18.73
#